data_AF-A0A2T2QY07-F1
#
_entry.id   AF-A0A2T2QY07-F1
#
_cell.length_a   1.000
_cell.length_b   1.000
_cell.length_c   1.000
_cell.angle_alpha   90.00
_cell.angle_beta   90.00
_cell.angle_gamma   90.00
#
_symmetry.space_group_name_H-M   'P 1'
#
loop_
_entity.id
_entity.type
_entity.pdbx_description
1 polymer ?
#
loop_
_entity_poly.entity_id
_entity_poly.type
_entity_poly.pdbx_seq_one_letter_code
_entity_poly.pdbx_strand_id
1 'polypeptide(L)'
;MWQSREVRMDFVDKTALGVKRYFTTEGVHPYDELTWERRDARITNFLDGSIAFEQTDVESPQTWTQNATNIVAQKYFYGMPGEADREDSLRHLIDRVADTITRHGQREGYFIDDEEAENFNQELKHLLVNQKASFNSPVWFNIGAPDRAQQASACFILSVEDTMESILTWYQEEGMIFKGGSGSGVNLSKLRSSQEQLQSSAG
;
A
#
# COMPACT_ATOMS: atom_id res chain seq x y z
N MET A 1 43.26 -20.86 14.69
CA MET A 1 42.59 -20.65 15.99
C MET A 1 41.89 -19.31 15.92
N TRP A 2 40.70 -19.28 15.31
CA TRP A 2 39.90 -18.07 15.17
C TRP A 2 38.93 -18.02 16.35
N GLN A 3 39.16 -17.12 17.30
CA GLN A 3 38.23 -16.85 18.38
C GLN A 3 37.01 -16.13 17.79
N SER A 4 35.87 -16.80 17.86
CA SER A 4 34.54 -16.22 17.69
C SER A 4 34.34 -15.13 18.75
N ARG A 5 34.37 -13.86 18.33
CA ARG A 5 33.81 -12.77 19.13
C ARG A 5 32.30 -12.87 19.01
N GLU A 6 31.64 -13.26 20.10
CA GLU A 6 30.22 -12.98 20.31
C GLU A 6 30.00 -11.47 20.17
N VAL A 7 29.26 -11.07 19.15
CA VAL A 7 28.68 -9.73 19.09
C VAL A 7 27.59 -9.72 20.15
N ARG A 8 27.87 -9.12 21.31
CA ARG A 8 26.81 -8.71 22.23
C ARG A 8 25.93 -7.71 21.48
N MET A 9 24.71 -8.13 21.18
CA MET A 9 23.66 -7.24 20.73
C MET A 9 23.24 -6.43 21.96
N ASP A 10 23.92 -5.31 22.17
CA ASP A 10 23.52 -4.35 23.19
C ASP A 10 22.11 -3.88 22.82
N PHE A 11 21.14 -4.14 23.70
CA PHE A 11 19.76 -3.72 23.57
C PHE A 11 19.74 -2.20 23.42
N VAL A 12 19.61 -1.74 22.17
CA VAL A 12 19.23 -0.36 21.86
C VAL A 12 17.92 -0.12 22.62
N ASP A 13 17.89 0.95 23.41
CA ASP A 13 16.71 1.46 24.09
C ASP A 13 15.56 1.52 23.07
N LYS A 14 14.69 0.51 23.07
CA LYS A 14 13.66 0.36 22.05
C LYS A 14 12.79 1.60 22.15
N THR A 15 12.76 2.41 21.10
CA THR A 15 11.81 3.51 20.99
C THR A 15 10.43 2.88 20.83
N ALA A 16 9.82 2.53 21.96
CA ALA A 16 8.50 1.94 22.00
C ALA A 16 7.47 2.98 21.57
N LEU A 17 6.58 2.60 20.66
CA LEU A 17 5.48 3.48 20.22
C LEU A 17 4.54 3.81 21.38
N GLY A 18 4.37 2.90 22.33
CA GLY A 18 3.47 3.03 23.47
C GLY A 18 2.00 3.07 23.06
N VAL A 19 1.62 2.28 22.04
CA VAL A 19 0.27 2.27 21.47
C VAL A 19 -0.73 1.74 22.49
N LYS A 20 -1.74 2.55 22.79
CA LYS A 20 -2.87 2.19 23.65
C LYS A 20 -4.15 2.14 22.84
N ARG A 21 -5.11 1.34 23.29
CA ARG A 21 -6.47 1.38 22.76
C ARG A 21 -7.09 2.75 23.00
N TYR A 22 -7.76 3.27 21.98
CA TYR A 22 -8.46 4.55 22.04
C TYR A 22 -9.87 4.42 21.45
N PHE A 23 -9.98 3.81 20.27
CA PHE A 23 -11.28 3.58 19.63
C PHE A 23 -11.84 2.18 19.87
N THR A 24 -10.97 1.21 20.17
CA THR A 24 -11.35 -0.20 20.28
C THR A 24 -11.55 -0.62 21.73
N THR A 25 -12.40 -1.63 21.93
CA THR A 25 -12.62 -2.28 23.22
C THR A 25 -11.87 -3.61 23.26
N GLU A 26 -11.20 -3.90 24.37
CA GLU A 26 -10.51 -5.18 24.57
C GLU A 26 -11.50 -6.36 24.41
N GLY A 27 -11.10 -7.39 23.67
CA GLY A 27 -11.92 -8.57 23.40
C GLY A 27 -13.03 -8.39 22.37
N VAL A 28 -13.19 -7.20 21.78
CA VAL A 28 -14.17 -6.93 20.71
C VAL A 28 -13.43 -6.58 19.42
N HIS A 29 -13.69 -7.32 18.34
CA HIS A 29 -13.12 -6.99 17.04
C HIS A 29 -13.86 -5.76 16.45
N PRO A 30 -13.17 -4.75 15.88
CA PRO A 30 -13.79 -3.56 15.31
C PRO A 30 -14.84 -3.84 14.23
N TYR A 31 -14.71 -4.98 13.57
CA TYR A 31 -15.66 -5.39 12.54
C TYR A 31 -16.98 -5.93 13.11
N ASP A 32 -16.99 -6.37 14.36
CA ASP A 32 -18.18 -6.92 15.04
C ASP A 32 -19.11 -5.80 15.53
N GLU A 33 -18.60 -4.57 15.60
CA GLU A 33 -19.37 -3.36 15.93
C GLU A 33 -20.17 -2.81 14.73
N LEU A 34 -19.99 -3.40 13.55
CA LEU A 34 -20.60 -2.96 12.30
C LEU A 34 -21.60 -3.97 11.75
N THR A 35 -22.64 -3.47 11.11
CA THR A 35 -23.53 -4.30 10.29
C THR A 35 -22.98 -4.40 8.87
N TRP A 36 -22.86 -5.63 8.37
CA TRP A 36 -22.31 -5.93 7.04
C TRP A 36 -23.42 -6.38 6.09
N GLU A 37 -23.24 -6.08 4.82
CA GLU A 37 -24.12 -6.55 3.75
C GLU A 37 -23.32 -6.94 2.51
N ARG A 38 -23.90 -7.84 1.71
CA ARG A 38 -23.37 -8.19 0.40
C ARG A 38 -24.16 -7.46 -0.68
N ARG A 39 -23.45 -6.89 -1.64
CA ARG A 39 -24.02 -6.15 -2.77
C ARG A 39 -23.17 -6.31 -4.02
N ASP A 40 -23.79 -6.16 -5.18
CA ASP A 40 -23.07 -6.17 -6.45
C ASP A 40 -22.32 -4.85 -6.66
N ALA A 41 -21.04 -4.94 -7.02
CA ALA A 41 -20.24 -3.81 -7.43
C ALA A 41 -20.27 -3.67 -8.96
N ARG A 42 -20.95 -2.64 -9.47
CA ARG A 42 -21.11 -2.41 -10.92
C ARG A 42 -20.77 -0.99 -11.31
N ILE A 43 -19.96 -0.84 -12.35
CA ILE A 43 -19.61 0.45 -12.93
C ILE A 43 -20.01 0.42 -14.39
N THR A 44 -20.89 1.33 -14.78
CA THR A 44 -21.35 1.50 -16.16
C THR A 44 -20.62 2.65 -16.82
N ASN A 45 -20.30 2.50 -18.10
CA ASN A 45 -19.82 3.59 -18.93
C ASN A 45 -20.94 4.62 -19.13
N PHE A 46 -20.65 5.89 -18.84
CA PHE A 46 -21.63 6.97 -18.94
C PHE A 46 -21.98 7.34 -20.38
N LEU A 47 -21.14 6.96 -21.36
CA LEU A 47 -21.34 7.30 -22.78
C LEU A 47 -22.35 6.38 -23.46
N ASP A 48 -22.30 5.08 -23.18
CA ASP A 48 -23.07 4.05 -23.89
C ASP A 48 -23.90 3.14 -22.97
N GLY A 49 -23.77 3.28 -21.65
CA GLY A 49 -24.48 2.46 -20.66
C GLY A 49 -23.94 1.04 -20.53
N SER A 50 -22.87 0.68 -21.22
CA SER A 50 -22.24 -0.65 -21.11
C SER A 50 -21.63 -0.87 -19.73
N ILE A 51 -21.54 -2.13 -19.29
CA ILE A 51 -20.90 -2.49 -18.03
C ILE A 51 -19.39 -2.49 -18.23
N ALA A 52 -18.69 -1.55 -17.59
CA ALA A 52 -17.23 -1.43 -17.63
C ALA A 52 -16.55 -2.32 -16.59
N PHE A 53 -17.23 -2.59 -15.47
CA PHE A 53 -16.77 -3.50 -14.42
C PHE A 53 -17.96 -4.06 -13.66
N GLU A 54 -17.88 -5.35 -13.32
CA GLU A 54 -18.82 -6.03 -12.45
C GLU A 54 -18.09 -7.03 -11.56
N GLN A 55 -18.44 -7.02 -10.27
CA GLN A 55 -18.15 -8.09 -9.33
C GLN A 55 -19.36 -8.26 -8.43
N THR A 56 -19.96 -9.45 -8.45
CA THR A 56 -21.15 -9.75 -7.65
C THR A 56 -20.79 -10.15 -6.23
N ASP A 57 -21.76 -10.04 -5.32
CA ASP A 57 -21.65 -10.57 -3.96
C ASP A 57 -20.47 -10.00 -3.15
N VAL A 58 -20.18 -8.69 -3.30
CA VAL A 58 -19.13 -8.00 -2.55
C VAL A 58 -19.62 -7.61 -1.17
N GLU A 59 -18.89 -8.00 -0.13
CA GLU A 59 -19.19 -7.70 1.26
C GLU A 59 -18.58 -6.35 1.70
N SER A 60 -19.43 -5.46 2.22
CA SER A 60 -19.01 -4.17 2.78
C SER A 60 -19.92 -3.73 3.94
N PRO A 61 -19.48 -2.83 4.83
CA PRO A 61 -20.33 -2.30 5.88
C PRO A 61 -21.52 -1.54 5.30
N GLN A 62 -22.69 -1.61 5.93
CA GLN A 62 -23.88 -0.86 5.50
C GLN A 62 -23.66 0.65 5.44
N THR A 63 -22.74 1.16 6.27
CA THR A 63 -22.36 2.58 6.30
C THR A 63 -21.61 3.04 5.05
N TRP A 64 -21.03 2.10 4.28
CA TRP A 64 -20.34 2.42 3.04
C TRP A 64 -21.34 2.63 1.90
N THR A 65 -21.12 3.69 1.12
CA THR A 65 -21.94 3.96 -0.07
C THR A 65 -21.71 2.91 -1.16
N GLN A 66 -22.69 2.74 -2.05
CA GLN A 66 -22.54 1.89 -3.24
C GLN A 66 -21.33 2.30 -4.08
N ASN A 67 -21.09 3.60 -4.25
CA ASN A 67 -19.95 4.10 -5.01
C ASN A 67 -18.61 3.74 -4.36
N ALA A 68 -18.51 3.81 -3.02
CA ALA A 68 -17.31 3.39 -2.31
C ALA A 68 -17.05 1.87 -2.49
N THR A 69 -18.11 1.05 -2.39
CA THR A 69 -18.03 -0.40 -2.66
C THR A 69 -17.58 -0.67 -4.09
N ASN A 70 -18.15 0.04 -5.08
CA ASN A 70 -17.77 -0.07 -6.49
C ASN A 70 -16.28 0.24 -6.72
N ILE A 71 -15.78 1.34 -6.14
CA ILE A 71 -14.39 1.77 -6.29
C ILE A 71 -13.44 0.79 -5.62
N VAL A 72 -13.77 0.31 -4.41
CA VAL A 72 -12.97 -0.69 -3.69
C VAL A 72 -12.88 -1.98 -4.48
N ALA A 73 -14.02 -2.50 -4.91
CA ALA A 73 -14.05 -3.70 -5.72
C ALA A 73 -13.22 -3.51 -6.99
N GLN A 74 -13.47 -2.47 -7.79
CA GLN A 74 -12.78 -2.29 -9.07
C GLN A 74 -11.26 -2.11 -8.93
N LYS A 75 -10.81 -1.30 -7.97
CA LYS A 75 -9.42 -0.81 -7.94
C LYS A 75 -8.54 -1.44 -6.87
N TYR A 76 -9.10 -1.80 -5.72
CA TYR A 76 -8.31 -2.06 -4.52
C TYR A 76 -8.30 -3.52 -4.09
N PHE A 77 -9.35 -4.28 -4.43
CA PHE A 77 -9.34 -5.72 -4.24
C PHE A 77 -8.21 -6.38 -5.04
N TYR A 78 -7.48 -7.25 -4.34
CA TYR A 78 -6.45 -8.13 -4.89
C TYR A 78 -7.09 -9.31 -5.63
N GLY A 79 -6.32 -9.94 -6.51
CA GLY A 79 -6.77 -11.04 -7.37
C GLY A 79 -7.47 -10.53 -8.64
N MET A 80 -7.55 -11.40 -9.65
CA MET A 80 -8.20 -11.06 -10.92
C MET A 80 -9.71 -11.33 -10.82
N PRO A 81 -10.60 -10.43 -11.28
CA PRO A 81 -12.04 -10.70 -11.29
C PRO A 81 -12.37 -12.02 -11.99
N GLY A 82 -13.11 -12.89 -11.31
CA GLY A 82 -13.48 -14.23 -11.80
C GLY A 82 -12.56 -15.36 -11.35
N GLU A 83 -11.38 -15.05 -10.81
CA GLU A 83 -10.47 -16.04 -10.24
C GLU A 83 -10.77 -16.33 -8.76
N ALA A 84 -10.36 -17.50 -8.29
CA ALA A 84 -10.68 -17.98 -6.94
C ALA A 84 -9.98 -17.19 -5.82
N ASP A 85 -8.87 -16.52 -6.11
CA ASP A 85 -8.09 -15.71 -5.17
C ASP A 85 -8.55 -14.24 -5.09
N ARG A 86 -9.63 -13.90 -5.81
CA ARG A 86 -10.20 -12.57 -5.83
C ARG A 86 -10.78 -12.19 -4.47
N GLU A 87 -10.31 -11.07 -3.93
CA GLU A 87 -10.93 -10.48 -2.74
C GLU A 87 -12.38 -10.06 -3.07
N ASP A 88 -13.30 -10.42 -2.18
CA ASP A 88 -14.73 -10.13 -2.27
C ASP A 88 -15.28 -9.40 -1.04
N SER A 89 -14.46 -9.15 -0.01
CA SER A 89 -14.85 -8.46 1.22
C SER A 89 -13.89 -7.33 1.54
N LEU A 90 -14.42 -6.21 2.02
CA LEU A 90 -13.61 -5.12 2.57
C LEU A 90 -12.73 -5.61 3.74
N ARG A 91 -13.16 -6.65 4.48
CA ARG A 91 -12.35 -7.27 5.53
C ARG A 91 -11.05 -7.83 4.97
N HIS A 92 -11.12 -8.59 3.87
CA HIS A 92 -9.93 -9.15 3.21
C HIS A 92 -8.91 -8.07 2.85
N LEU A 93 -9.37 -6.98 2.23
CA LEU A 93 -8.52 -5.83 1.87
C LEU A 93 -7.86 -5.20 3.10
N ILE A 94 -8.64 -4.90 4.15
CA ILE A 94 -8.13 -4.24 5.34
C ILE A 94 -7.20 -5.17 6.12
N ASP A 95 -7.58 -6.43 6.32
CA ASP A 95 -6.77 -7.45 7.01
C ASP A 95 -5.44 -7.65 6.28
N ARG A 96 -5.46 -7.80 4.95
CA ARG A 96 -4.24 -7.95 4.15
C ARG A 96 -3.24 -6.83 4.42
N VAL A 97 -3.71 -5.58 4.45
CA VAL A 97 -2.84 -4.41 4.66
C VAL A 97 -2.46 -4.27 6.14
N ALA A 98 -3.43 -4.21 7.05
CA ALA A 98 -3.21 -3.96 8.46
C ALA A 98 -2.35 -5.07 9.10
N ASP A 99 -2.64 -6.34 8.81
CA ASP A 99 -1.87 -7.46 9.37
C ASP A 99 -0.46 -7.49 8.80
N THR A 100 -0.28 -7.13 7.53
CA THR A 100 1.06 -7.04 6.94
C THR A 100 1.87 -5.94 7.61
N ILE A 101 1.29 -4.75 7.82
CA ILE A 101 1.96 -3.65 8.51
C ILE A 101 2.31 -4.05 9.94
N THR A 102 1.37 -4.63 10.69
CA THR A 102 1.62 -5.11 12.06
C THR A 102 2.75 -6.15 12.10
N ARG A 103 2.73 -7.15 11.21
CA ARG A 103 3.79 -8.17 11.15
C ARG A 103 5.16 -7.56 10.87
N HIS A 104 5.26 -6.58 9.97
CA HIS A 104 6.52 -5.86 9.75
C HIS A 104 6.94 -5.10 11.01
N GLY A 105 6.01 -4.39 11.66
CA GLY A 105 6.26 -3.69 12.92
C GLY A 105 6.82 -4.61 14.01
N GLN A 106 6.24 -5.81 14.18
CA GLN A 106 6.73 -6.82 15.12
C GLN A 106 8.14 -7.30 14.75
N ARG A 107 8.38 -7.65 13.48
CA ARG A 107 9.68 -8.15 13.01
C ARG A 107 10.81 -7.13 13.19
N GLU A 108 10.51 -5.86 12.98
CA GLU A 108 11.48 -4.76 13.13
C GLU A 108 11.55 -4.25 14.59
N GLY A 109 10.78 -4.82 15.51
CA GLY A 109 10.86 -4.53 16.94
C GLY A 109 10.24 -3.19 17.36
N TYR A 110 9.26 -2.67 16.59
CA TYR A 110 8.54 -1.42 16.91
C TYR A 110 7.60 -1.53 18.11
N PHE A 111 7.20 -2.75 18.46
CA PHE A 111 6.32 -3.02 19.60
C PHE A 111 7.11 -3.58 20.79
N ILE A 112 6.67 -3.20 21.99
CA ILE A 112 7.17 -3.69 23.27
C ILE A 112 6.89 -5.20 23.38
N ASP A 113 5.65 -5.58 23.09
CA ASP A 113 5.13 -6.94 23.21
C ASP A 113 4.01 -7.22 22.17
N ASP A 114 3.48 -8.43 22.21
CA ASP A 114 2.41 -8.87 21.32
C ASP A 114 1.08 -8.17 21.61
N GLU A 115 0.86 -7.71 22.85
CA GLU A 115 -0.35 -6.98 23.22
C GLU A 115 -0.38 -5.60 22.54
N GLU A 116 0.74 -4.88 22.53
CA GLU A 116 0.85 -3.60 21.84
C GLU A 116 0.68 -3.76 20.31
N ALA A 117 1.26 -4.81 19.74
CA ALA A 117 1.11 -5.11 18.32
C ALA A 117 -0.36 -5.39 17.94
N GLU A 118 -1.07 -6.14 18.78
CA GLU A 118 -2.50 -6.43 18.62
C GLU A 118 -3.34 -5.16 18.80
N ASN A 119 -3.05 -4.34 19.82
CA ASN A 119 -3.72 -3.06 20.03
C ASN A 119 -3.56 -2.15 18.80
N PHE A 120 -2.34 -2.06 18.24
CA PHE A 120 -2.08 -1.32 17.01
C PHE A 120 -2.89 -1.87 15.82
N ASN A 121 -2.92 -3.20 15.64
CA ASN A 121 -3.66 -3.83 14.55
C ASN A 121 -5.16 -3.51 14.64
N GLN A 122 -5.75 -3.67 15.82
CA GLN A 122 -7.18 -3.43 16.04
C GLN A 122 -7.54 -1.95 15.88
N GLU A 123 -6.74 -1.03 16.43
CA GLU A 123 -6.94 0.41 16.23
C GLU A 123 -6.85 0.78 14.75
N LEU A 124 -5.87 0.24 14.02
CA LEU A 124 -5.73 0.49 12.59
C LEU A 124 -6.93 -0.03 11.81
N LYS A 125 -7.39 -1.27 12.07
CA LYS A 125 -8.59 -1.84 11.44
C LYS A 125 -9.82 -0.99 11.72
N HIS A 126 -10.01 -0.54 12.96
CA HIS A 126 -11.09 0.36 13.34
C HIS A 126 -11.06 1.66 12.52
N LEU A 127 -9.87 2.31 12.42
CA LEU A 127 -9.72 3.56 11.68
C LEU A 127 -10.07 3.40 10.20
N LEU A 128 -9.64 2.31 9.57
CA LEU A 128 -9.82 2.06 8.15
C LEU A 128 -11.28 1.70 7.81
N VAL A 129 -11.89 0.78 8.57
CA VAL A 129 -13.26 0.33 8.29
C VAL A 129 -14.30 1.41 8.54
N ASN A 130 -14.06 2.28 9.54
CA ASN A 130 -14.92 3.43 9.86
C ASN A 130 -14.57 4.70 9.05
N GLN A 131 -13.69 4.61 8.05
CA GLN A 131 -13.28 5.72 7.19
C GLN A 131 -12.74 6.94 7.98
N LYS A 132 -12.13 6.73 9.15
CA LYS A 132 -11.48 7.79 9.96
C LYS A 132 -10.09 8.14 9.42
N ALA A 133 -9.46 7.20 8.72
CA ALA A 133 -8.21 7.38 8.00
C ALA A 133 -8.19 6.49 6.76
N SER A 134 -7.30 6.77 5.82
CA SER A 134 -7.03 5.92 4.67
C SER A 134 -5.58 6.09 4.22
N PHE A 135 -4.99 5.01 3.71
CA PHE A 135 -3.68 5.08 3.08
C PHE A 135 -3.75 5.62 1.65
N ASN A 136 -2.60 6.04 1.14
CA ASN A 136 -2.43 6.29 -0.29
C ASN A 136 -2.64 4.99 -1.11
N SER A 137 -2.91 5.11 -2.41
CA SER A 137 -3.30 3.98 -3.25
C SER A 137 -2.26 2.84 -3.35
N PRO A 138 -0.95 3.08 -3.52
CA PRO A 138 0.06 2.02 -3.51
C PRO A 138 0.02 1.09 -2.30
N VAL A 139 -0.29 1.61 -1.10
CA VAL A 139 -0.44 0.75 0.08
C VAL A 139 -1.52 -0.31 -0.15
N TRP A 140 -2.70 0.12 -0.61
CA TRP A 140 -3.81 -0.76 -0.89
C TRP A 140 -3.53 -1.75 -2.02
N PHE A 141 -2.83 -1.29 -3.06
CA PHE A 141 -2.47 -2.14 -4.20
C PHE A 141 -1.46 -3.22 -3.82
N ASN A 142 -0.46 -2.90 -3.01
CA ASN A 142 0.76 -3.70 -2.96
C ASN A 142 0.95 -4.45 -1.65
N ILE A 143 0.58 -3.85 -0.53
CA ILE A 143 0.96 -4.36 0.78
C ILE A 143 0.17 -5.62 1.10
N GLY A 144 0.91 -6.69 1.43
CA GLY A 144 0.35 -8.02 1.72
C GLY A 144 -0.07 -8.83 0.50
N ALA A 145 0.02 -8.27 -0.71
CA ALA A 145 -0.21 -9.03 -1.94
C ALA A 145 1.04 -9.88 -2.27
N PRO A 146 0.92 -11.21 -2.41
CA PRO A 146 2.08 -12.12 -2.48
C PRO A 146 2.97 -11.87 -3.70
N ASP A 147 2.38 -11.47 -4.82
CA ASP A 147 3.06 -11.38 -6.11
C ASP A 147 3.46 -9.96 -6.48
N ARG A 148 3.27 -9.00 -5.56
CA ARG A 148 3.53 -7.57 -5.79
C ARG A 148 4.73 -7.11 -4.98
N ALA A 149 5.49 -6.19 -5.58
CA ALA A 149 6.51 -5.45 -4.85
C ALA A 149 5.84 -4.70 -3.69
N GLN A 150 6.40 -4.76 -2.49
CA GLN A 150 5.81 -4.15 -1.28
C GLN A 150 6.03 -2.62 -1.24
N GLN A 151 5.64 -1.91 -2.31
CA GLN A 151 5.80 -0.47 -2.46
C GLN A 151 4.64 0.29 -1.80
N ALA A 152 4.93 0.96 -0.68
CA ALA A 152 3.95 1.68 0.14
C ALA A 152 3.86 3.19 -0.14
N SER A 153 4.81 3.75 -0.88
CA SER A 153 4.94 5.20 -1.07
C SER A 153 4.41 5.62 -2.43
N ALA A 154 3.56 6.64 -2.48
CA ALA A 154 3.02 7.15 -3.75
C ALA A 154 3.92 8.15 -4.48
N CYS A 155 4.91 8.74 -3.80
CA CYS A 155 5.69 9.86 -4.33
C CYS A 155 7.18 9.59 -4.17
N PHE A 156 7.92 9.73 -5.26
CA PHE A 156 9.37 9.64 -5.33
C PHE A 156 9.95 10.89 -6.00
N ILE A 157 11.20 11.22 -5.67
CA ILE A 157 11.96 12.25 -6.37
C ILE A 157 13.22 11.59 -6.93
N LEU A 158 13.42 11.75 -8.23
CA LEU A 158 14.57 11.23 -8.96
C LEU A 158 15.48 12.40 -9.36
N SER A 159 16.72 12.05 -9.71
CA SER A 159 17.71 13.00 -10.21
C SER A 159 18.40 12.44 -11.44
N VAL A 160 18.77 13.32 -12.36
CA VAL A 160 19.48 12.94 -13.59
C VAL A 160 20.74 13.79 -13.73
N GLU A 161 21.83 13.16 -14.16
CA GLU A 161 23.05 13.83 -14.61
C GLU A 161 23.05 13.96 -16.13
N ASP A 162 23.80 14.91 -16.68
CA ASP A 162 23.89 15.17 -18.12
C ASP A 162 24.79 14.16 -18.86
N THR A 163 24.43 12.88 -18.73
CA THR A 163 25.09 11.75 -19.37
C THR A 163 24.03 10.78 -19.87
N MET A 164 24.29 10.12 -21.00
CA MET A 164 23.33 9.16 -21.58
C MET A 164 22.99 8.02 -20.60
N GLU A 165 23.99 7.54 -19.86
CA GLU A 165 23.81 6.47 -18.86
C GLU A 165 22.86 6.89 -17.73
N SER A 166 23.02 8.10 -17.18
CA SER A 166 22.13 8.60 -16.13
C SER A 166 20.71 8.83 -16.64
N ILE A 167 20.56 9.34 -17.86
CA ILE A 167 19.24 9.56 -18.49
C ILE A 167 18.51 8.22 -18.66
N LEU A 168 19.17 7.20 -19.21
CA LEU A 168 18.56 5.88 -19.41
C LEU A 168 18.24 5.19 -18.09
N THR A 169 19.11 5.33 -17.09
CA THR A 169 18.87 4.82 -15.74
C THR A 169 17.64 5.47 -15.10
N TRP A 170 17.50 6.80 -15.22
CA TRP A 170 16.31 7.51 -14.76
C TRP A 170 15.03 6.95 -15.38
N TYR A 171 14.97 6.76 -16.69
CA TYR A 171 13.79 6.17 -17.36
C TYR A 171 13.46 4.76 -16.84
N GLN A 172 14.48 3.94 -16.59
CA GLN A 172 14.29 2.61 -16.03
C GLN A 172 13.73 2.67 -14.61
N GLU A 173 14.31 3.49 -13.73
CA GLU A 173 13.88 3.66 -12.34
C GLU A 173 12.44 4.19 -12.26
N GLU A 174 12.14 5.23 -13.03
CA GLU A 174 10.80 5.81 -13.12
C GLU A 174 9.77 4.78 -13.64
N GLY A 175 10.14 3.99 -14.65
CA GLY A 175 9.29 2.90 -15.15
C GLY A 175 8.97 1.86 -14.09
N MET A 176 9.94 1.51 -13.23
CA MET A 176 9.73 0.57 -12.13
C MET A 176 8.85 1.17 -11.02
N ILE A 177 9.01 2.46 -10.72
CA ILE A 177 8.16 3.20 -9.78
C ILE A 177 6.70 3.22 -10.25
N PHE A 178 6.47 3.52 -11.55
CA PHE A 178 5.14 3.51 -12.16
C PHE A 178 4.51 2.12 -12.17
N LYS A 179 5.31 1.06 -12.44
CA LYS A 179 4.83 -0.32 -12.35
C LYS A 179 4.26 -0.65 -10.96
N GLY A 180 4.84 -0.09 -9.90
CA GLY A 180 4.33 -0.21 -8.53
C GLY A 180 3.14 0.71 -8.20
N GLY A 181 2.63 1.48 -9.17
CA GLY A 181 1.47 2.37 -9.01
C GLY A 181 1.78 3.70 -8.34
N SER A 182 3.05 4.11 -8.31
CA SER A 182 3.50 5.36 -7.66
C SER A 182 4.05 6.33 -8.69
N GLY A 183 4.12 7.62 -8.35
CA GLY A 183 4.64 8.66 -9.22
C GLY A 183 6.03 9.15 -8.81
N SER A 184 6.76 9.69 -9.79
CA SER A 184 8.03 10.38 -9.58
C SER A 184 8.02 11.80 -10.14
N GLY A 185 8.75 12.70 -9.49
CA GLY A 185 9.20 13.96 -10.07
C GLY A 185 10.72 13.94 -10.25
N VAL A 186 11.24 14.68 -11.24
CA VAL A 186 12.68 14.75 -11.51
C VAL A 186 13.13 16.20 -11.72
N ASN A 187 14.32 16.54 -11.25
CA ASN A 187 14.96 17.81 -11.58
C ASN A 187 15.82 17.65 -12.85
N LEU A 188 15.39 18.27 -13.95
CA LEU A 188 16.07 18.23 -15.24
C LEU A 188 17.06 19.37 -15.47
N SER A 189 17.24 20.29 -14.51
CA SER A 189 18.10 21.48 -14.68
C SER A 189 19.57 21.17 -14.95
N LYS A 190 20.02 19.94 -14.67
CA LYS A 190 21.38 19.47 -14.96
C LYS A 190 21.59 19.15 -16.43
N LEU A 191 20.53 18.79 -17.16
CA LEU A 191 20.63 18.45 -18.57
C LEU A 191 21.02 19.68 -19.37
N ARG A 192 21.97 19.51 -20.30
CA ARG A 192 22.39 20.59 -21.19
C ARG A 192 21.23 21.08 -22.04
N SER A 193 21.28 22.34 -22.43
CA SER A 193 20.28 22.93 -23.32
C SER A 193 20.31 22.32 -24.72
N SER A 194 19.25 22.53 -25.50
CA SER A 194 19.16 22.08 -26.89
C SER A 194 20.18 22.71 -27.84
N GLN A 195 20.98 23.69 -27.38
CA GLN A 195 22.00 24.39 -28.17
C GLN A 195 23.43 23.98 -27.79
N GLU A 196 23.61 23.17 -26.75
CA GLU A 196 24.93 22.74 -26.28
C GLU A 196 25.42 21.50 -27.03
N GLN A 197 26.71 21.51 -27.43
CA GLN A 197 27.30 20.48 -28.27
C GLN A 197 27.43 19.13 -27.55
N LEU A 198 27.29 18.03 -28.31
CA LEU A 198 27.62 16.68 -27.86
C LEU A 198 29.06 16.36 -28.27
N GLN A 199 29.91 15.96 -27.32
CA GLN A 199 31.35 15.81 -27.59
C GLN A 199 31.72 14.66 -28.54
N SER A 200 30.84 13.68 -28.73
CA SER A 200 31.18 12.41 -29.41
C SER A 200 30.04 11.82 -30.28
N SER A 201 28.99 12.60 -30.52
CA SER A 201 27.89 12.26 -31.43
C SER A 201 27.90 13.27 -32.56
N ALA A 202 27.71 12.87 -33.81
CA ALA A 202 27.58 13.80 -34.94
C ALA A 202 26.21 14.52 -34.91
N GLY A 203 25.98 15.31 -33.86
CA GLY A 203 24.82 16.19 -33.65
C GLY A 203 25.29 17.60 -33.36
#